data_AF-A0A2V7PWN8-F1
#
_entry.id   AF-A0A2V7PWN8-F1
#
_cell.length_a   1.000
_cell.length_b   1.000
_cell.length_c   1.000
_cell.angle_alpha   90.00
_cell.angle_beta   90.00
_cell.angle_gamma   90.00
#
_symmetry.space_group_name_H-M   'P 1'
#
loop_
_entity.id
_entity.type
_entity.pdbx_description
1 polymer ?
#
loop_
_entity_poly.entity_id
_entity_poly.type
_entity_poly.pdbx_seq_one_letter_code
_entity_poly.pdbx_strand_id
1 'polypeptide(L)'
;MFYILIREFIGDLKTQRTRAFLTFFAVTWGTLAVVLLLAFGEGLKRTVRDGLLGAGERIFMVYGGETSKVFAGLGQGRRIRLVEEDLDLIRNAIPDVDRGSVSYGRWGTSFQMGKTRTNA
;
A
#
# COMPACT_ATOMS: atom_id res chain seq x y z
N MET A 1 -38.94 -6.78 -40.02
CA MET A 1 -38.93 -8.17 -39.50
C MET A 1 -38.36 -8.25 -38.08
N PHE A 2 -37.13 -7.80 -37.83
CA PHE A 2 -36.46 -7.86 -36.51
C PHE A 2 -37.21 -7.14 -35.36
N TYR A 3 -37.82 -5.98 -35.64
CA TYR A 3 -38.60 -5.22 -34.65
C TYR A 3 -39.84 -5.98 -34.15
N ILE A 4 -40.45 -6.79 -35.00
CA ILE A 4 -41.65 -7.58 -34.66
C ILE A 4 -41.25 -8.73 -33.73
N LEU A 5 -40.14 -9.42 -34.05
CA LEU A 5 -39.57 -10.50 -33.22
C LEU A 5 -39.22 -10.03 -31.80
N ILE A 6 -38.58 -8.87 -31.66
CA ILE A 6 -38.27 -8.30 -30.34
C ILE A 6 -39.55 -7.98 -29.56
N ARG A 7 -40.58 -7.49 -30.25
CA ARG A 7 -41.85 -7.11 -29.62
C ARG A 7 -42.66 -8.33 -29.14
N GLU A 8 -42.66 -9.42 -29.91
CA GLU A 8 -43.22 -10.71 -29.48
C GLU A 8 -42.45 -11.30 -28.30
N PHE A 9 -41.12 -11.31 -28.36
CA PHE A 9 -40.27 -11.80 -27.27
C PHE A 9 -40.50 -11.05 -25.95
N ILE A 10 -40.59 -9.71 -25.99
CA ILE A 10 -40.91 -8.90 -24.81
C ILE A 10 -42.34 -9.18 -24.33
N GLY A 11 -43.28 -9.43 -25.25
CA GLY A 11 -44.63 -9.88 -24.94
C GLY A 11 -44.64 -11.17 -24.12
N ASP A 12 -43.88 -12.18 -24.56
CA ASP A 12 -43.77 -13.48 -23.90
C ASP A 12 -43.08 -13.39 -22.53
N LEU A 13 -42.03 -12.57 -22.41
CA LEU A 13 -41.41 -12.26 -21.11
C LEU A 13 -42.43 -11.63 -20.13
N LYS A 14 -43.31 -10.77 -20.63
CA LYS A 14 -44.39 -10.15 -19.84
C LYS A 14 -45.49 -11.13 -19.46
N THR A 15 -45.63 -12.25 -20.15
CA THR A 15 -46.58 -13.32 -19.81
C THR A 15 -46.03 -14.19 -18.67
N GLN A 16 -44.73 -14.48 -18.68
CA GLN A 16 -44.04 -15.24 -17.62
C GLN A 16 -43.19 -14.35 -16.68
N ARG A 17 -43.81 -13.32 -16.10
CA ARG A 17 -43.11 -12.26 -15.34
C ARG A 17 -42.22 -12.79 -14.22
N THR A 18 -42.70 -13.77 -13.46
CA THR A 18 -42.00 -14.28 -12.27
C THR A 18 -40.73 -15.04 -12.64
N ARG A 19 -40.81 -15.91 -13.65
CA ARG A 19 -39.66 -16.72 -14.10
C ARG A 19 -38.61 -15.84 -14.76
N ALA A 20 -39.04 -14.96 -15.68
CA ALA A 20 -38.14 -14.03 -16.34
C ALA A 20 -37.44 -13.12 -15.32
N PHE A 21 -38.21 -12.54 -14.38
CA PHE A 21 -37.65 -11.69 -13.34
C PHE A 21 -36.61 -12.40 -12.48
N LEU A 22 -36.90 -13.61 -11.99
CA LEU A 22 -35.96 -14.39 -11.17
C LEU A 22 -34.66 -14.71 -11.91
N THR A 23 -34.72 -15.08 -13.19
CA THR A 23 -33.53 -15.36 -13.99
C THR A 23 -32.69 -14.09 -14.23
N PHE A 24 -33.31 -12.98 -14.62
CA PHE A 24 -32.61 -11.71 -14.79
C PHE A 24 -32.01 -11.20 -13.47
N PHE A 25 -32.75 -11.35 -12.37
CA PHE A 25 -32.28 -10.97 -11.05
C PHE A 25 -31.08 -11.80 -10.61
N ALA A 26 -31.12 -13.13 -10.80
CA ALA A 26 -30.01 -14.02 -10.46
C ALA A 26 -28.72 -13.65 -11.22
N VAL A 27 -28.81 -13.44 -12.54
CA VAL A 27 -27.64 -13.05 -13.36
C VAL A 27 -27.13 -11.68 -12.95
N THR A 28 -28.02 -10.69 -12.79
CA THR A 28 -27.64 -9.32 -12.41
C THR A 28 -26.98 -9.29 -11.05
N TRP A 29 -27.53 -10.00 -10.06
CA TRP A 29 -26.97 -10.08 -8.71
C TRP A 29 -25.60 -10.79 -8.70
N GLY A 30 -25.45 -11.86 -9.48
CA GLY A 30 -24.18 -12.56 -9.64
C GLY A 30 -23.10 -11.64 -10.23
N THR A 31 -23.42 -10.93 -11.32
CA THR A 31 -22.48 -9.98 -11.93
C THR A 31 -22.15 -8.82 -10.99
N LEU A 32 -23.14 -8.28 -10.26
CA LEU A 32 -22.91 -7.24 -9.26
C LEU A 32 -21.95 -7.71 -8.15
N ALA A 33 -22.16 -8.91 -7.61
CA ALA A 33 -21.30 -9.46 -6.57
C ALA A 33 -19.84 -9.59 -7.04
N VAL A 34 -19.62 -10.08 -8.27
CA VAL A 34 -18.29 -10.21 -8.86
C VAL A 34 -17.63 -8.83 -9.05
N VAL A 35 -18.36 -7.86 -9.63
CA VAL A 35 -17.83 -6.50 -9.85
C VAL A 35 -17.48 -5.81 -8.53
N LEU A 36 -18.33 -5.95 -7.51
CA LEU A 36 -18.10 -5.38 -6.18
C LEU A 36 -16.86 -5.99 -5.51
N LEU A 37 -16.72 -7.32 -5.54
CA LEU A 37 -15.55 -8.00 -4.99
C LEU A 37 -14.26 -7.59 -5.71
N LEU A 38 -14.31 -7.44 -7.03
CA LEU A 38 -13.14 -7.05 -7.82
C LEU A 38 -12.75 -5.60 -7.55
N ALA A 39 -13.71 -4.68 -7.50
CA ALA A 39 -13.48 -3.28 -7.14
C ALA A 39 -12.92 -3.15 -5.72
N PHE A 40 -13.49 -3.89 -4.77
CA PHE A 40 -13.01 -3.94 -3.39
C PHE A 40 -11.58 -4.52 -3.30
N GLY A 41 -11.32 -5.63 -3.98
CA GLY A 41 -10.01 -6.27 -3.98
C GLY A 41 -8.90 -5.38 -4.54
N GLU A 42 -9.16 -4.68 -5.64
CA GLU A 42 -8.19 -3.75 -6.23
C GLU A 42 -8.01 -2.50 -5.35
N GLY A 43 -9.10 -1.97 -4.76
CA GLY A 43 -9.04 -0.85 -3.82
C GLY A 43 -8.23 -1.19 -2.56
N LEU A 44 -8.44 -2.39 -2.00
CA LEU A 44 -7.69 -2.88 -0.85
C LEU A 44 -6.23 -3.09 -1.19
N LYS A 45 -5.92 -3.74 -2.33
CA LYS A 45 -4.55 -3.93 -2.80
C LYS A 45 -3.80 -2.61 -2.92
N ARG A 46 -4.44 -1.59 -3.49
CA ARG A 46 -3.84 -0.25 -3.62
C ARG A 46 -3.62 0.41 -2.26
N THR A 47 -4.61 0.35 -1.38
CA THR A 47 -4.50 0.93 -0.02
C THR A 47 -3.41 0.24 0.81
N VAL A 48 -3.36 -1.08 0.79
CA VAL A 48 -2.33 -1.87 1.49
C VAL A 48 -0.96 -1.57 0.89
N ARG A 49 -0.84 -1.54 -0.44
CA ARG A 49 0.40 -1.17 -1.11
C ARG A 49 0.83 0.23 -0.69
N ASP A 50 -0.04 1.23 -0.77
CA ASP A 50 0.31 2.61 -0.44
C ASP A 50 0.63 2.79 1.06
N GLY A 51 -0.03 2.03 1.95
CA GLY A 51 0.29 1.98 3.38
C GLY A 51 1.65 1.31 3.66
N LEU A 52 1.99 0.24 2.95
CA LEU A 52 3.30 -0.41 3.00
C LEU A 52 4.38 0.46 2.33
N LEU A 53 4.06 1.18 1.26
CA LEU A 53 4.93 2.16 0.59
C LEU A 53 5.15 3.42 1.42
N GLY A 54 4.35 3.67 2.45
CA GLY A 54 4.69 4.60 3.53
C GLY A 54 6.00 4.21 4.25
N ALA A 55 6.42 2.94 4.15
CA ALA A 55 7.76 2.48 4.55
C ALA A 55 8.83 2.64 3.45
N GLY A 56 8.43 3.11 2.25
CA GLY A 56 9.29 3.36 1.11
C GLY A 56 9.58 2.12 0.28
N GLU A 57 9.22 2.14 -1.01
CA GLU A 57 9.75 1.17 -1.97
C GLU A 57 11.28 1.35 -2.04
N ARG A 58 12.03 0.34 -1.58
CA ARG A 58 13.51 0.33 -1.55
C ARG A 58 14.15 1.36 -0.62
N ILE A 59 13.51 1.70 0.51
CA ILE A 59 14.13 2.54 1.54
C ILE A 59 14.68 1.66 2.67
N PHE A 60 15.93 1.91 3.06
CA PHE A 60 16.54 1.35 4.27
C PHE A 60 16.74 2.46 5.27
N MET A 61 16.17 2.30 6.48
CA MET A 61 16.46 3.18 7.61
C MET A 61 17.49 2.51 8.51
N VAL A 62 18.62 3.18 8.72
CA VAL A 62 19.70 2.69 9.57
C VAL A 62 19.69 3.48 10.88
N TYR A 63 19.73 2.77 12.00
CA TYR A 63 19.78 3.33 13.34
C TYR A 63 21.02 2.83 14.07
N GLY A 64 21.64 3.69 14.88
CA GLY A 64 22.90 3.36 15.55
C GLY A 64 22.81 2.12 16.46
N GLY A 65 21.75 1.94 17.23
CA GLY A 65 21.68 0.81 18.16
C GLY A 65 22.89 0.76 19.13
N GLU A 66 23.33 -0.45 19.48
CA GLU A 66 24.44 -0.69 20.40
C GLU A 66 25.48 -1.66 19.82
N THR A 67 26.74 -1.52 20.24
CA THR A 67 27.83 -2.39 19.80
C THR A 67 27.68 -3.81 20.32
N SER A 68 27.65 -4.79 19.42
CA SER A 68 27.56 -6.23 19.74
C SER A 68 28.92 -6.90 19.98
N LYS A 69 30.04 -6.24 19.65
CA LYS A 69 31.39 -6.80 19.78
C LYS A 69 32.33 -5.85 20.51
N VAL A 70 33.28 -6.42 21.24
CA VAL A 70 34.39 -5.68 21.85
C VAL A 70 35.30 -5.18 20.73
N PHE A 71 35.72 -3.92 20.81
CA PHE A 71 36.61 -3.33 19.80
C PHE A 71 37.54 -2.32 20.46
N ALA A 72 38.83 -2.36 20.09
CA ALA A 72 39.86 -1.43 20.58
C ALA A 72 39.88 -1.26 22.12
N GLY A 73 39.72 -2.36 22.87
CA GLY A 73 39.71 -2.35 24.34
C GLY A 73 38.41 -1.85 24.98
N LEU A 74 37.41 -1.48 24.18
CA LEU A 74 36.12 -0.99 24.65
C LEU A 74 35.09 -2.12 24.67
N GLY A 75 34.35 -2.24 25.77
CA GLY A 75 33.32 -3.26 25.98
C GLY A 75 32.12 -3.16 25.02
N GLN A 76 31.24 -4.16 25.11
CA GLN A 76 29.95 -4.20 24.37
C GLN A 76 28.91 -3.25 24.99
N GLY A 77 27.76 -3.05 24.32
CA GLY A 77 26.65 -2.24 24.84
C GLY A 77 26.83 -0.73 24.73
N ARG A 78 27.80 -0.26 23.94
CA ARG A 78 28.00 1.18 23.70
C ARG A 78 27.06 1.64 22.61
N ARG A 79 26.43 2.80 22.81
CA ARG A 79 25.54 3.41 21.81
C ARG A 79 26.35 3.86 20.59
N ILE A 80 25.96 3.41 19.41
CA ILE A 80 26.56 3.90 18.15
C ILE A 80 25.86 5.21 17.79
N ARG A 81 26.66 6.25 17.54
CA ARG A 81 26.17 7.55 17.06
C ARG A 81 26.51 7.64 15.58
N LEU A 82 25.47 7.73 14.77
CA LEU A 82 25.63 8.03 13.34
C LEU A 82 25.92 9.53 13.17
N VAL A 83 26.84 9.84 12.27
CA VAL A 83 27.23 11.19 11.89
C VAL A 83 26.99 11.40 10.38
N GLU A 84 27.05 12.65 9.91
CA GLU A 84 26.71 12.96 8.52
C GLU A 84 27.72 12.34 7.54
N GLU A 85 28.99 12.25 7.96
CA GLU A 85 30.07 11.66 7.19
C GLU A 85 29.85 10.15 6.91
N ASP A 86 29.06 9.46 7.74
CA ASP A 86 28.70 8.06 7.51
C ASP A 86 27.85 7.89 6.24
N LEU A 87 27.07 8.90 5.86
CA LEU A 87 26.26 8.87 4.63
C LEU A 87 27.16 8.87 3.40
N ASP A 88 28.21 9.69 3.41
CA ASP A 88 29.18 9.75 2.31
C ASP A 88 29.97 8.44 2.20
N LEU A 89 30.33 7.84 3.33
CA LEU A 89 30.97 6.52 3.36
C LEU A 89 30.08 5.44 2.74
N ILE A 90 28.78 5.41 3.07
CA ILE A 90 27.82 4.45 2.50
C ILE A 90 27.66 4.64 0.99
N ARG A 91 27.51 5.90 0.52
CA ARG A 91 27.38 6.21 -0.90
C ARG A 91 28.60 5.81 -1.71
N ASN A 92 29.80 5.98 -1.14
CA ASN A 92 31.04 5.60 -1.79
C ASN A 92 31.29 4.08 -1.75
N ALA A 93 30.85 3.39 -0.70
CA ALA A 93 31.08 1.96 -0.52
C ALA A 93 30.06 1.08 -1.25
N ILE A 94 28.84 1.57 -1.48
CA ILE A 94 27.73 0.79 -2.06
C ILE A 94 27.21 1.50 -3.33
N PRO A 95 27.63 1.03 -4.53
CA PRO A 95 27.24 1.65 -5.81
C PRO A 95 25.73 1.63 -6.11
N ASP A 96 24.98 0.71 -5.51
CA ASP A 96 23.54 0.55 -5.73
C ASP A 96 22.67 1.58 -4.97
N VAL A 97 23.29 2.39 -4.10
CA VAL A 97 22.59 3.44 -3.36
C VAL A 97 22.46 4.69 -4.24
N ASP A 98 21.28 4.88 -4.84
CA ASP A 98 20.97 6.05 -5.68
C ASP A 98 20.84 7.35 -4.85
N ARG A 99 20.10 7.28 -3.73
CA ARG A 99 19.86 8.44 -2.85
C ARG A 99 19.91 8.02 -1.39
N GLY A 100 20.39 8.95 -0.56
CA GLY A 100 20.32 8.83 0.89
C GLY A 100 20.19 10.20 1.54
N SER A 101 19.56 10.27 2.69
CA SER A 101 19.37 11.51 3.45
C SER A 101 19.59 11.23 4.93
N VAL A 102 20.24 12.16 5.61
CA VAL A 102 20.35 12.09 7.08
C VAL A 102 19.00 12.47 7.67
N SER A 103 18.45 11.57 8.50
CA SER A 103 17.22 11.83 9.25
C SER A 103 17.56 12.11 10.70
N TYR A 104 17.20 13.31 11.16
CA TYR A 104 17.29 13.67 12.57
C TYR A 104 15.93 13.40 13.22
N GLY A 105 15.86 12.33 13.99
CA GLY A 105 14.65 11.95 14.71
C GLY A 105 15.01 11.16 15.94
N ARG A 106 14.29 11.39 17.03
CA ARG A 106 14.32 10.51 18.20
C ARG A 106 12.99 9.78 18.21
N TRP A 107 13.02 8.47 18.43
CA TRP A 107 11.79 7.67 18.48
C TRP A 107 10.77 8.32 19.43
N GLY A 108 9.58 8.66 18.90
CA GLY A 108 8.51 9.36 19.64
C GLY A 108 8.51 10.89 19.54
N THR A 109 9.36 11.52 18.73
CA THR A 109 9.28 12.97 18.47
C THR A 109 8.29 13.28 17.36
N SER A 110 7.18 13.95 17.68
CA SER A 110 6.28 14.49 16.67
C SER A 110 6.71 15.89 16.27
N PHE A 111 7.05 16.10 15.00
CA PHE A 111 7.30 17.42 14.45
C PHE A 111 6.00 18.00 13.91
N GLN A 112 5.63 19.19 14.40
CA GLN A 112 4.47 19.94 13.91
C GLN A 112 4.96 21.22 13.25
N MET A 113 4.77 21.33 11.94
CA MET A 113 4.99 22.57 11.19
C MET A 113 3.64 23.06 10.67
N GLY A 114 3.11 24.11 11.29
CA GLY A 114 1.79 24.65 10.97
C GLY A 114 0.66 23.63 11.21
N LYS A 115 -0.06 23.25 10.15
CA LYS A 115 -1.18 22.27 10.19
C LYS A 115 -0.75 20.83 9.93
N THR A 116 0.51 20.58 9.58
CA THR A 116 1.00 19.25 9.23
C THR A 116 1.76 18.66 10.41
N ARG A 117 1.28 17.54 10.93
CA ARG A 117 1.93 16.78 12.01
C ARG A 117 2.54 15.52 11.41
N THR A 118 3.86 15.40 11.49
CA THR A 118 4.58 14.20 11.07
C THR A 118 5.16 13.56 12.33
N ASN A 119 4.74 12.33 12.60
CA ASN A 119 5.37 11.53 13.65
C ASN A 119 6.63 10.90 13.05
N ALA A 120 7.77 11.08 13.73
CA ALA A 120 9.01 10.37 13.45
C ALA A 120 9.04 9.02 14.18
#